data_AF-A0A6L8N6T8-F1
#
_entry.id   AF-A0A6L8N6T8-F1
#
_cell.length_a   1.000
_cell.length_b   1.000
_cell.length_c   1.000
_cell.angle_alpha   90.00
_cell.angle_beta   90.00
_cell.angle_gamma   90.00
#
_symmetry.space_group_name_H-M   'P 1'
#
loop_
_entity.id
_entity.type
_entity.pdbx_description
1 polymer ?
#
loop_
_entity_poly.entity_id
_entity_poly.type
_entity_poly.pdbx_seq_one_letter_code
_entity_poly.pdbx_strand_id
1 'polypeptide(L)'
;MHLPTLEVSVDRLMAVSRINVFDPDTPLQASGIDSLDLMEWVYDMQEQYPDLGVDESIVESIDDTVTFRGIHQQLLAVHRVAVAPATGGA
;
A
#
# COMPACT_ATOMS: atom_id res chain seq x y z
N MET A 1 -1.86 -15.59 6.69
CA MET A 1 -2.14 -14.21 6.31
C MET A 1 -1.35 -13.28 7.20
N HIS A 2 -0.26 -12.70 6.69
CA HIS A 2 0.55 -11.74 7.43
C HIS A 2 0.54 -10.43 6.65
N LEU A 3 -0.40 -9.55 6.98
CA LEU A 3 -0.43 -8.21 6.41
C LEU A 3 0.74 -7.41 7.01
N PRO A 4 1.61 -6.78 6.21
CA PRO A 4 2.68 -5.94 6.73
C PRO A 4 2.08 -4.76 7.50
N THR A 5 2.74 -4.38 8.58
CA THR A 5 2.44 -3.12 9.26
C THR A 5 2.77 -1.94 8.33
N LEU A 6 2.26 -0.75 8.67
CA LEU A 6 2.60 0.47 7.93
C LEU A 6 4.13 0.67 7.89
N GLU A 7 4.82 0.43 9.00
CA GLU A 7 6.28 0.56 9.11
C GLU A 7 7.02 -0.36 8.14
N VAL A 8 6.62 -1.64 8.06
CA VAL A 8 7.21 -2.59 7.10
C VAL A 8 6.92 -2.17 5.66
N SER A 9 5.72 -1.65 5.41
CA SER A 9 5.33 -1.21 4.07
C SER A 9 6.14 0.02 3.63
N VAL A 10 6.40 0.95 4.56
CA VAL A 10 7.25 2.13 4.36
C VAL A 10 8.69 1.73 4.14
N ASP A 11 9.25 0.83 4.97
CA ASP A 11 10.64 0.36 4.83
C ASP A 11 10.89 -0.25 3.45
N ARG A 12 9.94 -1.04 2.95
CA ARG A 12 9.97 -1.59 1.59
C ARG A 12 9.89 -0.51 0.51
N LEU A 13 9.03 0.49 0.69
CA LEU A 13 8.96 1.62 -0.25
C LEU A 13 10.29 2.39 -0.29
N MET A 14 10.88 2.66 0.88
CA MET A 14 12.18 3.32 0.98
C MET A 14 13.30 2.50 0.32
N ALA A 15 13.22 1.17 0.43
CA ALA A 15 14.20 0.26 -0.19
C ALA A 15 14.15 0.32 -1.73
N VAL A 16 12.96 0.39 -2.34
CA VAL A 16 12.82 0.50 -3.80
C VAL A 16 13.14 1.91 -4.29
N SER A 17 12.65 2.95 -3.61
CA SER A 17 12.81 4.35 -4.03
C SER A 17 14.15 4.97 -3.65
N ARG A 18 14.98 4.26 -2.88
CA ARG A 18 16.31 4.72 -2.41
C ARG A 18 16.28 6.05 -1.67
N ILE A 19 15.16 6.35 -1.01
CA ILE A 19 14.99 7.54 -0.18
C ILE A 19 15.40 7.26 1.26
N ASN A 20 16.00 8.24 1.93
CA ASN A 20 16.50 8.08 3.30
C ASN A 20 15.45 8.38 4.37
N VAL A 21 14.44 9.21 4.04
CA VAL A 21 13.37 9.60 4.95
C VAL A 21 12.08 9.64 4.15
N PHE A 22 11.06 8.97 4.67
CA PHE A 22 9.73 8.97 4.11
C PHE A 22 8.71 9.22 5.22
N ASP A 23 7.82 10.19 5.01
CA ASP A 23 6.71 10.46 5.92
C ASP A 23 5.41 9.91 5.31
N PRO A 24 4.76 8.91 5.93
CA PRO A 24 3.58 8.26 5.37
C PRO A 24 2.31 9.12 5.43
N ASP A 25 2.34 10.25 6.15
CA ASP A 25 1.26 11.22 6.26
C ASP A 25 1.41 12.38 5.26
N THR A 26 2.55 12.44 4.56
CA THR A 26 2.82 13.41 3.51
C THR A 26 2.33 12.88 2.16
N PRO A 27 1.72 13.73 1.30
CA PRO A 27 1.32 13.32 -0.04
C PRO A 27 2.48 12.73 -0.83
N LEU A 28 2.25 11.64 -1.56
CA LEU A 28 3.30 10.90 -2.28
C LEU A 28 4.14 11.79 -3.21
N GLN A 29 3.47 12.69 -3.95
CA GLN A 29 4.14 13.64 -4.84
C GLN A 29 5.07 14.62 -4.08
N ALA A 30 4.73 15.00 -2.85
CA ALA A 30 5.55 15.88 -2.02
C ALA A 30 6.70 15.12 -1.34
N SER A 31 6.59 13.79 -1.23
CA SER A 31 7.61 12.91 -0.65
C SER A 31 8.70 12.49 -1.64
N GLY A 32 8.60 12.89 -2.91
CA GLY A 32 9.54 12.51 -3.97
C GLY A 32 9.41 11.06 -4.42
N ILE A 33 8.23 10.46 -4.25
CA ILE A 33 7.87 9.14 -4.79
C ILE A 33 7.21 9.34 -6.14
N ASP A 34 7.78 8.74 -7.18
CA ASP A 34 7.17 8.72 -8.50
C ASP A 34 6.29 7.47 -8.71
N SER A 35 5.51 7.46 -9.79
CA SER A 35 4.66 6.31 -10.14
C SER A 35 5.46 5.04 -10.42
N LEU A 36 6.71 5.17 -10.90
CA LEU A 36 7.63 4.05 -11.11
C LEU A 36 8.03 3.41 -9.78
N ASP A 37 8.39 4.22 -8.80
CA ASP A 37 8.75 3.75 -7.46
C ASP A 37 7.59 3.02 -6.80
N LEU A 38 6.37 3.57 -6.91
CA LEU A 38 5.19 2.92 -6.36
C LEU A 38 4.87 1.63 -7.11
N MET A 39 5.09 1.58 -8.42
CA MET A 39 4.92 0.36 -9.21
C MET A 39 5.92 -0.74 -8.78
N GLU A 40 7.19 -0.41 -8.58
CA GLU A 40 8.17 -1.37 -8.05
C GLU A 40 7.78 -1.87 -6.65
N TRP A 41 7.28 -0.97 -5.79
CA TRP A 41 6.75 -1.35 -4.48
C TRP A 41 5.54 -2.28 -4.58
N VAL A 42 4.62 -2.05 -5.54
CA VAL A 42 3.47 -2.92 -5.78
C VAL A 42 3.94 -4.33 -6.14
N TYR A 43 4.93 -4.46 -7.02
CA TYR A 43 5.48 -5.76 -7.40
C TYR A 43 6.18 -6.47 -6.22
N ASP A 44 6.97 -5.75 -5.42
CA ASP A 44 7.57 -6.31 -4.19
C ASP A 44 6.47 -6.81 -3.22
N MET A 45 5.40 -6.03 -3.04
CA MET A 45 4.29 -6.41 -2.19
C MET A 45 3.51 -7.61 -2.72
N GLN A 46 3.30 -7.72 -4.03
CA GLN A 46 2.67 -8.90 -4.64
C GLN A 46 3.52 -10.16 -4.49
N GLU A 47 4.84 -10.04 -4.60
CA GLU A 47 5.76 -11.17 -4.44
C GLU A 47 5.77 -11.67 -2.98
N GLN A 48 5.85 -10.73 -2.04
CA GLN A 48 6.04 -11.02 -0.61
C GLN A 48 4.72 -11.31 0.10
N TYR A 49 3.64 -10.73 -0.40
CA TYR A 49 2.29 -10.83 0.13
C TYR A 49 1.29 -11.06 -1.02
N PRO A 50 1.33 -12.24 -1.68
CA PRO A 50 0.45 -12.54 -2.82
C PRO A 50 -1.04 -12.55 -2.44
N ASP A 51 -1.35 -12.85 -1.18
CA ASP A 51 -2.71 -12.79 -0.66
C ASP A 51 -3.24 -11.36 -0.50
N LEU A 52 -2.39 -10.33 -0.62
CA LEU A 52 -2.73 -8.96 -0.26
C LEU A 52 -3.54 -8.22 -1.35
N GLY A 53 -3.62 -8.78 -2.55
CA GLY A 53 -4.43 -8.20 -3.63
C GLY A 53 -4.03 -6.75 -3.97
N VAL A 54 -2.78 -6.38 -3.70
CA VAL A 54 -2.19 -5.11 -4.15
C VAL A 54 -2.10 -5.18 -5.66
N ASP A 55 -2.53 -4.14 -6.35
CA ASP A 55 -2.53 -4.10 -7.81
C ASP A 55 -2.21 -2.70 -8.35
N GLU A 56 -2.01 -2.62 -9.67
CA GLU A 56 -1.62 -1.38 -10.36
C GLU A 56 -2.64 -0.24 -10.22
N SER A 57 -3.89 -0.53 -9.85
CA SER A 57 -4.91 0.49 -9.56
C SER A 57 -4.49 1.46 -8.45
N ILE A 58 -3.58 1.04 -7.55
CA ILE A 58 -3.01 1.92 -6.52
C ILE A 58 -2.17 3.03 -7.15
N VAL A 59 -1.42 2.70 -8.21
CA VAL A 59 -0.60 3.65 -8.96
C VAL A 59 -1.49 4.61 -9.76
N GLU A 60 -2.59 4.10 -10.30
CA GLU A 60 -3.58 4.93 -11.01
C GLU A 60 -4.38 5.85 -10.06
N SER A 61 -4.47 5.48 -8.78
CA SER A 61 -5.17 6.27 -7.76
C SER A 61 -4.27 7.31 -7.08
N ILE A 62 -3.02 7.51 -7.52
CA ILE A 62 -2.14 8.54 -6.96
C ILE A 62 -2.59 9.93 -7.44
N ASP A 63 -2.97 10.78 -6.49
CA ASP A 63 -3.22 12.21 -6.70
C ASP A 63 -2.40 13.06 -5.70
N ASP A 64 -2.42 14.39 -5.84
CA ASP A 64 -1.73 15.36 -4.97
C ASP A 64 -2.15 15.30 -3.48
N THR A 65 -3.20 14.55 -3.16
CA THR A 65 -3.76 14.42 -1.80
C THR A 65 -3.54 13.04 -1.18
N VAL A 66 -3.07 12.07 -1.97
CA VAL A 66 -2.96 10.68 -1.53
C VAL A 66 -1.67 10.49 -0.74
N THR A 67 -1.83 9.94 0.47
CA THR A 67 -0.73 9.59 1.37
C THR A 67 -0.56 8.08 1.42
N PHE A 68 0.65 7.64 1.74
CA PHE A 68 0.93 6.20 1.85
C PHE A 68 0.16 5.54 2.99
N ARG A 69 -0.09 6.27 4.10
CA ARG A 69 -0.99 5.81 5.16
C ARG A 69 -2.40 5.54 4.61
N GLY A 70 -2.90 6.40 3.72
CA GLY A 70 -4.19 6.21 3.07
C GLY A 70 -4.26 4.91 2.26
N ILE A 71 -3.23 4.65 1.44
CA ILE A 71 -3.10 3.41 0.67
C ILE A 71 -3.07 2.19 1.59
N HIS A 72 -2.26 2.22 2.64
CA HIS A 72 -2.17 1.12 3.62
C HIS A 72 -3.52 0.85 4.32
N GLN A 73 -4.26 1.91 4.67
CA GLN A 73 -5.59 1.79 5.25
C GLN A 73 -6.63 1.22 4.27
N GLN A 74 -6.55 1.57 2.99
CA GLN A 74 -7.41 1.00 1.94
C GLN A 74 -7.14 -0.50 1.78
N LEU A 75 -5.87 -0.90 1.71
CA LEU A 75 -5.48 -2.30 1.67
C LEU A 75 -6.01 -3.07 2.89
N LEU A 76 -5.82 -2.52 4.08
CA LEU A 76 -6.40 -3.07 5.32
C LEU A 76 -7.92 -3.22 5.25
N ALA A 77 -8.63 -2.24 4.66
CA ALA A 77 -10.09 -2.24 4.56
C ALA A 77 -10.58 -3.33 3.61
N VAL A 78 -9.96 -3.48 2.44
CA VAL A 78 -10.27 -4.55 1.47
C VAL A 78 -10.06 -5.93 2.11
N HIS A 79 -8.98 -6.10 2.85
CA HIS A 79 -8.71 -7.34 3.59
C HIS A 79 -9.68 -7.60 4.74
N ARG A 80 -10.06 -6.57 5.50
CA ARG A 80 -11.06 -6.71 6.55
C ARG A 80 -12.41 -7.15 6.01
N VAL A 81 -12.79 -6.67 4.83
CA VAL A 81 -14.04 -7.05 4.16
C VAL A 81 -13.97 -8.49 3.63
N ALA A 82 -12.82 -8.92 3.11
CA ALA A 82 -12.63 -10.28 2.60
C ALA A 82 -12.72 -11.37 3.70
N VAL A 83 -12.49 -11.01 4.97
CA VAL A 83 -12.53 -11.94 6.12
C VAL A 83 -13.84 -11.84 6.92
N ALA A 84 -14.81 -11.00 6.51
CA ALA A 84 -16.14 -11.07 7.10
C ALA A 84 -16.83 -12.37 6.63
N PRO A 85 -17.07 -13.36 7.51
CA PRO A 85 -17.90 -14.48 7.11
C PRO A 85 -19.30 -13.92 6.89
N ALA A 86 -19.81 -14.05 5.68
CA ALA A 86 -21.24 -13.93 5.42
C ALA A 86 -21.97 -14.95 6.32
N THR A 87 -22.29 -14.52 7.54
CA THR A 87 -23.02 -15.32 8.51
C THR A 87 -24.36 -14.67 8.72
N GLY A 88 -25.37 -15.24 8.06
CA GLY A 88 -26.71 -15.35 8.63
C GLY A 88 -27.68 -14.22 8.27
N GLY A 89 -28.59 -14.53 7.36
CA GLY A 89 -29.89 -13.88 7.23
C GLY A 89 -30.81 -14.82 6.47
N ALA A 90 -31.67 -15.52 7.22
CA ALA A 90 -32.53 -16.65 6.83
C ALA A 90 -33.47 -16.40 5.63
#